data_AF-A0A349HF65-F1
#
_entry.id   AF-A0A349HF65-F1
#
_cell.length_a   1.000
_cell.length_b   1.000
_cell.length_c   1.000
_cell.angle_alpha   90.00
_cell.angle_beta   90.00
_cell.angle_gamma   90.00
#
_symmetry.space_group_name_H-M   'P 1'
#
loop_
_entity.id
_entity.type
_entity.pdbx_description
1 polymer ?
#
loop_
_entity_poly.entity_id
_entity_poly.type
_entity_poly.pdbx_seq_one_letter_code
_entity_poly.pdbx_strand_id
1 'polypeptide(L)'
;MIIEWNLNKKRGNFRPVLTYSIKLEDFEKELGLPQVVLESSIPEPPESWSASCLPGKNERNGKNCTTYRLYTPDHKKGEVEGKFTLPWRANSDYPEIEASFLKLREDFETVLKEAYDSYPVDIEGRLELSEETRRHIASGLVSQRFLKAAGF
;
A
#
# COMPACT_ATOMS: atom_id res chain seq x y z
N MET A 1 -11.41 -1.16 2.30
CA MET A 1 -10.57 -2.31 1.87
C MET A 1 -11.30 -3.60 2.18
N ILE A 2 -11.29 -4.54 1.24
CA ILE A 2 -11.94 -5.84 1.34
C ILE A 2 -10.86 -6.92 1.27
N ILE A 3 -10.80 -7.80 2.28
CA ILE A 3 -9.94 -8.98 2.32
C ILE A 3 -10.82 -10.21 2.27
N GLU A 4 -10.59 -11.07 1.28
CA GLU A 4 -11.26 -12.37 1.17
C GLU A 4 -10.20 -13.47 1.16
N TRP A 5 -10.49 -14.59 1.81
CA TRP A 5 -9.62 -15.75 1.75
C TRP A 5 -10.43 -17.04 1.68
N ASN A 6 -9.76 -18.11 1.24
CA ASN A 6 -10.26 -19.47 1.31
C ASN A 6 -9.10 -20.43 1.65
N LEU A 7 -9.33 -21.34 2.59
CA LEU A 7 -8.41 -22.44 2.87
C LEU A 7 -9.01 -23.75 2.35
N ASN A 8 -8.30 -24.39 1.41
CA ASN A 8 -8.72 -25.67 0.85
C ASN A 8 -7.66 -26.75 1.09
N LYS A 9 -8.10 -27.96 1.43
CA LYS A 9 -7.22 -29.13 1.53
C LYS A 9 -7.91 -30.34 0.91
N LYS A 10 -7.24 -30.97 -0.04
CA LYS A 10 -7.66 -32.26 -0.61
C LYS A 10 -7.43 -33.41 0.38
N ARG A 11 -8.25 -34.46 0.28
CA ARG A 11 -8.08 -35.68 1.09
C ARG A 11 -6.71 -36.32 0.84
N GLY A 12 -6.07 -36.81 1.89
CA GLY A 12 -4.79 -37.52 1.83
C GLY A 12 -3.62 -36.67 2.36
N ASN A 13 -2.44 -36.88 1.78
CA ASN A 13 -1.19 -36.23 2.19
C ASN A 13 -0.98 -34.84 1.56
N PHE A 14 -2.00 -34.26 0.93
CA PHE A 14 -1.91 -32.92 0.36
C PHE A 14 -1.83 -31.87 1.47
N ARG A 15 -1.00 -30.86 1.22
CA ARG A 15 -0.91 -29.67 2.06
C ARG A 15 -2.14 -28.78 1.80
N PRO A 16 -2.64 -28.10 2.84
CA PRO A 16 -3.65 -27.06 2.62
C PRO A 16 -3.08 -25.92 1.79
N VAL A 17 -3.96 -25.29 1.04
CA VAL A 17 -3.66 -24.15 0.19
C VAL A 17 -4.58 -23.02 0.62
N LEU A 18 -3.98 -21.93 1.05
CA LEU A 18 -4.64 -20.66 1.31
C LEU A 18 -4.60 -19.84 0.02
N THR A 19 -5.76 -19.41 -0.47
CA THR A 19 -5.89 -18.41 -1.53
C THR A 19 -6.55 -17.18 -0.96
N TYR A 20 -6.10 -15.99 -1.35
CA TYR A 20 -6.65 -14.73 -0.86
C TYR A 20 -6.65 -13.65 -1.93
N SER A 21 -7.52 -12.67 -1.75
CA SER A 21 -7.60 -11.43 -2.51
C SER A 21 -7.72 -10.25 -1.54
N ILE A 22 -7.05 -9.14 -1.87
CA ILE A 22 -7.17 -7.88 -1.16
C ILE A 22 -7.50 -6.81 -2.19
N LYS A 23 -8.58 -6.07 -1.96
CA LYS A 23 -9.08 -5.01 -2.84
C LYS A 23 -9.26 -3.71 -2.07
N LEU A 24 -8.73 -2.63 -2.62
CA LEU A 24 -8.99 -1.27 -2.15
C LEU A 24 -10.29 -0.77 -2.75
N GLU A 25 -11.02 -0.01 -1.96
CA GLU A 25 -12.14 0.80 -2.41
C GLU A 25 -11.63 2.03 -3.16
N ASP A 26 -12.49 2.65 -3.98
CA ASP A 26 -12.05 3.72 -4.88
C ASP A 26 -11.51 4.94 -4.10
N PHE A 27 -12.15 5.32 -3.01
CA PHE A 27 -11.67 6.42 -2.17
C PHE A 27 -10.29 6.14 -1.53
N GLU A 28 -9.98 4.88 -1.25
CA GLU A 28 -8.67 4.48 -0.69
C GLU A 28 -7.57 4.60 -1.73
N LYS A 29 -7.88 4.33 -3.01
CA LYS A 29 -6.93 4.47 -4.13
C LYS A 29 -6.64 5.95 -4.41
N GLU A 30 -7.68 6.79 -4.34
CA GLU A 30 -7.57 8.23 -4.59
C GLU A 30 -6.67 8.94 -3.57
N LEU A 31 -6.57 8.42 -2.34
CA LEU A 31 -5.69 8.94 -1.30
C LEU A 31 -4.18 8.65 -1.55
N GLY A 32 -3.82 7.91 -2.59
CA GLY A 32 -2.42 7.70 -2.96
C GLY A 32 -1.59 6.93 -1.91
N LEU A 33 -2.23 5.99 -1.21
CA LEU A 33 -1.63 5.28 -0.07
C LEU A 33 -0.40 4.46 -0.48
N PRO A 34 0.63 4.37 0.39
CA PRO A 34 1.72 3.43 0.21
C PRO A 34 1.25 1.99 0.45
N GLN A 35 1.99 1.04 -0.13
CA GLN A 35 1.81 -0.38 0.20
C GLN A 35 2.25 -0.65 1.64
N VAL A 36 1.36 -1.23 2.44
CA VAL A 36 1.65 -1.72 3.78
C VAL A 36 2.17 -3.14 3.67
N VAL A 37 3.28 -3.45 4.36
CA VAL A 37 3.92 -4.76 4.34
C VAL A 37 4.02 -5.30 5.75
N LEU A 38 3.57 -6.54 5.94
CA LEU A 38 3.51 -7.23 7.21
C LEU A 38 4.27 -8.56 7.13
N GLU A 39 5.20 -8.77 8.06
CA GLU A 39 5.70 -10.11 8.38
C GLU A 39 4.59 -10.86 9.11
N SER A 40 3.95 -11.81 8.43
CA SER A 40 2.78 -12.50 8.98
C SER A 40 3.18 -13.60 9.97
N SER A 41 2.19 -14.10 10.71
CA SER A 41 2.36 -15.33 11.50
C SER A 41 1.97 -16.60 10.72
N ILE A 42 1.61 -16.46 9.43
CA ILE A 42 1.22 -17.57 8.58
C ILE A 42 2.45 -18.42 8.26
N PRO A 43 2.47 -19.71 8.64
CA PRO A 43 3.64 -20.55 8.46
C PRO A 43 3.85 -20.94 7.00
N GLU A 44 5.08 -20.78 6.55
CA GLU A 44 5.56 -21.36 5.30
C GLU A 44 6.26 -22.69 5.59
N PRO A 45 5.73 -23.82 5.07
CA PRO A 45 6.36 -25.11 5.28
C PRO A 45 7.66 -25.24 4.48
N PRO A 46 8.60 -26.07 4.95
CA PRO A 46 9.76 -26.41 4.16
C PRO A 46 9.31 -27.09 2.85
N GLU A 47 9.97 -26.70 1.76
CA GLU A 47 9.59 -27.10 0.39
C GLU A 47 8.14 -26.72 0.08
N SER A 48 7.77 -25.45 0.29
CA SER A 48 6.42 -24.90 0.08
C SER A 48 5.89 -25.05 -1.36
N TRP A 49 6.79 -25.26 -2.33
CA TRP A 49 6.46 -25.63 -3.70
C TRP A 49 5.86 -27.04 -3.84
N SER A 50 6.10 -27.95 -2.88
CA SER A 50 5.55 -29.30 -2.90
C SER A 50 4.11 -29.30 -2.37
N ALA A 51 3.18 -29.80 -3.20
CA ALA A 51 1.76 -29.85 -2.89
C ALA A 51 1.38 -30.89 -1.81
N SER A 52 2.31 -31.77 -1.41
CA SER A 52 2.03 -32.86 -0.48
C SER A 52 3.18 -33.09 0.50
N CYS A 53 2.85 -33.58 1.69
CA CYS A 53 3.81 -33.99 2.69
C CYS A 53 3.45 -35.39 3.22
N LEU A 54 4.30 -36.37 2.87
CA LEU A 54 4.15 -37.75 3.34
C LEU A 54 4.48 -37.87 4.83
N PRO A 55 3.95 -38.89 5.54
CA PRO A 55 4.33 -39.16 6.92
C PRO A 55 5.86 -39.29 7.08
N GLY A 56 6.42 -38.72 8.16
CA GLY A 56 7.86 -38.77 8.44
C GLY A 56 8.71 -37.87 7.52
N LYS A 57 8.11 -36.93 6.79
CA LYS A 57 8.81 -35.92 5.99
C LYS A 57 8.52 -34.51 6.49
N ASN A 58 9.49 -33.61 6.28
CA ASN A 58 9.32 -32.16 6.45
C ASN A 58 8.63 -31.76 7.77
N GLU A 59 7.55 -30.97 7.70
CA GLU A 59 6.79 -30.53 8.88
C GLU A 59 6.22 -31.71 9.68
N ARG A 60 5.96 -32.85 9.03
CA ARG A 60 5.48 -34.09 9.67
C ARG A 60 6.62 -34.93 10.28
N ASN A 61 7.86 -34.45 10.18
CA ASN A 61 9.04 -34.96 10.87
C ASN A 61 9.64 -33.90 11.82
N GLY A 62 8.88 -32.86 12.15
CA GLY A 62 9.33 -31.79 13.04
C GLY A 62 10.29 -30.77 12.42
N LYS A 63 10.40 -30.70 11.09
CA LYS A 63 11.12 -29.57 10.48
C LYS A 63 10.37 -28.26 10.73
N ASN A 64 11.10 -27.22 11.09
CA ASN A 64 10.54 -25.90 11.36
C ASN A 64 9.99 -25.24 10.08
N CYS A 65 8.96 -24.42 10.27
CA CYS A 65 8.39 -23.57 9.24
C CYS A 65 8.99 -22.16 9.35
N THR A 66 9.08 -21.46 8.23
CA THR A 66 9.29 -20.01 8.17
C THR A 66 7.94 -19.30 8.17
N THR A 67 7.89 -18.01 7.83
CA THR A 67 6.65 -17.24 7.76
C THR A 67 6.51 -16.55 6.41
N TYR A 68 5.27 -16.43 5.93
CA TYR A 68 4.96 -15.66 4.74
C TYR A 68 4.90 -14.15 5.04
N ARG A 69 5.10 -13.36 3.99
CA ARG A 69 4.89 -11.91 4.00
C ARG A 69 3.53 -11.59 3.38
N LEU A 70 2.78 -10.70 4.01
CA LEU A 70 1.55 -10.13 3.47
C LEU A 70 1.77 -8.67 3.10
N TYR A 71 1.01 -8.19 2.14
CA TYR A 71 1.05 -6.78 1.76
C TYR A 71 -0.28 -6.34 1.17
N THR A 72 -0.60 -5.06 1.33
CA THR A 72 -1.74 -4.44 0.64
C THR A 72 -1.38 -4.16 -0.82
N PRO A 73 -2.35 -4.06 -1.75
CA PRO A 73 -2.03 -3.64 -3.11
C PRO A 73 -1.56 -2.18 -3.15
N ASP A 74 -0.79 -1.84 -4.17
CA ASP A 74 -0.45 -0.45 -4.50
C ASP A 74 -1.69 0.31 -4.98
N HIS A 75 -1.81 1.60 -4.66
CA HIS A 75 -2.98 2.43 -5.01
C HIS A 75 -3.25 2.47 -6.52
N LYS A 76 -2.25 2.29 -7.39
CA LYS A 76 -2.43 2.26 -8.85
C LYS A 76 -3.05 0.97 -9.34
N LYS A 77 -2.75 -0.15 -8.67
CA LYS A 77 -3.34 -1.46 -9.01
C LYS A 77 -4.68 -1.67 -8.33
N GLY A 78 -4.79 -1.26 -7.06
CA GLY A 78 -6.00 -1.38 -6.25
C GLY A 78 -6.36 -2.80 -5.83
N GLU A 79 -5.71 -3.84 -6.37
CA GLU A 79 -5.95 -5.23 -5.99
C GLU A 79 -4.68 -6.10 -6.05
N VAL A 80 -4.67 -7.16 -5.24
CA VAL A 80 -3.68 -8.23 -5.27
C VAL A 80 -4.34 -9.56 -4.92
N GLU A 81 -3.89 -10.61 -5.59
CA GLU A 81 -4.24 -12.00 -5.27
C GLU A 81 -2.99 -12.77 -4.87
N GLY A 82 -3.14 -13.72 -3.96
CA GLY A 82 -2.04 -14.54 -3.48
C GLY A 82 -2.45 -15.96 -3.15
N LYS A 83 -1.44 -16.82 -3.09
CA LYS A 83 -1.59 -18.24 -2.80
C LYS A 83 -0.43 -18.74 -1.96
N PHE A 84 -0.74 -19.34 -0.81
CA PHE A 84 0.22 -19.90 0.13
C PHE A 84 -0.05 -21.39 0.34
N THR A 85 1.02 -22.18 0.33
CA THR A 85 0.97 -23.58 0.76
C THR A 85 1.21 -23.61 2.26
N LEU A 86 0.34 -24.23 3.04
CA LEU A 86 0.49 -24.30 4.49
C LEU A 86 1.04 -25.66 4.93
N PRO A 87 1.73 -25.75 6.10
CA PRO A 87 2.15 -27.03 6.65
C PRO A 87 0.95 -27.93 6.90
N TRP A 88 1.11 -29.23 6.66
CA TRP A 88 0.08 -30.20 7.03
C TRP A 88 -0.09 -30.23 8.56
N ARG A 89 -1.34 -30.12 9.03
CA ARG A 89 -1.74 -30.32 10.42
C ARG A 89 -2.82 -31.39 10.54
N ALA A 90 -2.84 -32.10 11.67
CA ALA A 90 -3.84 -33.14 11.93
C ALA A 90 -5.24 -32.55 12.19
N ASN A 91 -5.30 -31.48 13.00
CA ASN A 91 -6.53 -30.76 13.32
C ASN A 91 -7.00 -29.83 12.20
N SER A 92 -6.14 -29.55 11.21
CA SER A 92 -6.41 -28.59 10.12
C SER A 92 -6.82 -27.19 10.61
N ASP A 93 -6.33 -26.81 11.77
CA ASP A 93 -6.60 -25.52 12.39
C ASP A 93 -5.46 -24.53 12.10
N TYR A 94 -5.81 -23.30 11.74
CA TYR A 94 -4.89 -22.24 11.29
C TYR A 94 -5.37 -20.85 11.73
N PRO A 95 -5.49 -20.58 13.04
CA PRO A 95 -5.96 -19.28 13.55
C PRO A 95 -5.06 -18.11 13.13
N GLU A 96 -3.79 -18.38 12.85
CA GLU A 96 -2.82 -17.38 12.38
C GLU A 96 -3.20 -16.71 11.06
N ILE A 97 -4.05 -17.35 10.24
CA ILE A 97 -4.52 -16.80 8.97
C ILE A 97 -5.36 -15.55 9.23
N GLU A 98 -6.42 -15.71 10.00
CA GLU A 98 -7.33 -14.61 10.34
C GLU A 98 -6.59 -13.54 11.16
N ALA A 99 -5.80 -13.95 12.16
CA ALA A 99 -5.03 -13.02 12.98
C ALA A 99 -4.07 -12.15 12.12
N SER A 100 -3.42 -12.74 11.12
CA SER A 100 -2.51 -11.99 10.24
C SER A 100 -3.24 -11.02 9.31
N PHE A 101 -4.42 -11.40 8.79
CA PHE A 101 -5.22 -10.49 7.97
C PHE A 101 -5.87 -9.37 8.79
N LEU A 102 -6.29 -9.64 10.03
CA LEU A 102 -6.76 -8.62 10.96
C LEU A 102 -5.65 -7.61 11.24
N LYS A 103 -4.43 -8.08 11.52
CA LYS A 103 -3.29 -7.21 11.76
C LYS A 103 -2.94 -6.36 10.53
N LEU A 104 -2.93 -6.96 9.33
CA LEU A 104 -2.70 -6.22 8.09
C LEU A 104 -3.75 -5.12 7.90
N ARG A 105 -5.02 -5.41 8.21
CA ARG A 105 -6.10 -4.43 8.14
C ARG A 105 -5.89 -3.28 9.13
N GLU A 106 -5.56 -3.57 10.38
CA GLU A 106 -5.30 -2.54 11.39
C GLU A 106 -4.14 -1.62 11.00
N ASP A 107 -3.05 -2.18 10.46
CA ASP A 107 -1.90 -1.41 10.00
C ASP A 107 -2.26 -0.53 8.81
N PHE A 108 -3.06 -1.06 7.87
CA PHE A 108 -3.59 -0.28 6.75
C PHE A 108 -4.54 0.83 7.19
N GLU A 109 -5.48 0.56 8.11
CA GLU A 109 -6.42 1.56 8.63
C GLU A 109 -5.70 2.71 9.34
N THR A 110 -4.55 2.45 9.95
CA THR A 110 -3.71 3.50 10.55
C THR A 110 -3.17 4.44 9.48
N VAL A 111 -2.55 3.89 8.42
CA VAL A 111 -2.05 4.67 7.28
C VAL A 111 -3.17 5.41 6.56
N LEU A 112 -4.33 4.78 6.41
CA LEU A 112 -5.51 5.37 5.78
C LEU A 112 -5.99 6.62 6.54
N LYS A 113 -6.05 6.56 7.87
CA LYS A 113 -6.43 7.72 8.71
C LYS A 113 -5.42 8.85 8.59
N GLU A 114 -4.12 8.54 8.66
CA GLU A 114 -3.05 9.54 8.50
C GLU A 114 -3.12 10.25 7.14
N ALA A 115 -3.37 9.51 6.06
CA ALA A 115 -3.52 10.08 4.74
C ALA A 115 -4.79 10.93 4.61
N TYR A 116 -5.89 10.47 5.19
CA TYR A 116 -7.15 11.22 5.19
C TYR A 116 -7.05 12.55 5.94
N ASP A 117 -6.33 12.58 7.05
CA ASP A 117 -6.09 13.80 7.85
C ASP A 117 -5.12 14.79 7.15
N SER A 118 -4.50 14.40 6.03
CA SER A 118 -3.67 15.26 5.20
C SER A 118 -4.54 16.11 4.27
N TYR A 119 -5.03 17.24 4.81
CA TYR A 119 -5.95 18.11 4.08
C TYR A 119 -5.33 18.70 2.79
N PRO A 120 -6.12 18.81 1.71
CA PRO A 120 -5.67 19.47 0.49
C PRO A 120 -5.41 20.95 0.76
N VAL A 121 -4.41 21.51 0.06
CA VAL A 121 -4.05 22.92 0.13
C VAL A 121 -4.08 23.49 -1.28
N ASP A 122 -4.80 24.59 -1.46
CA ASP A 122 -4.85 25.36 -2.69
C ASP A 122 -4.50 26.82 -2.37
N ILE A 123 -3.29 27.23 -2.74
CA ILE A 123 -2.75 28.56 -2.44
C ILE A 123 -2.43 29.26 -3.76
N GLU A 124 -3.20 30.30 -4.05
CA GLU A 124 -2.96 31.20 -5.17
C GLU A 124 -2.24 32.46 -4.72
N GLY A 125 -1.23 32.87 -5.48
CA GLY A 125 -0.43 34.07 -5.18
C GLY A 125 -0.22 34.92 -6.42
N ARG A 126 -0.45 36.23 -6.28
CA ARG A 126 -0.10 37.22 -7.31
C ARG A 126 0.71 38.34 -6.69
N LEU A 127 1.91 38.54 -7.22
CA LEU A 127 2.78 39.64 -6.84
C LEU A 127 2.92 40.59 -8.04
N GLU A 128 2.83 41.89 -7.77
CA GLU A 128 3.14 42.93 -8.73
C GLU A 128 4.26 43.81 -8.18
N LEU A 129 4.80 44.69 -9.04
CA LEU A 129 5.71 45.74 -8.61
C LEU A 129 5.09 46.49 -7.42
N SER A 130 5.89 46.67 -6.37
CA SER A 130 5.50 47.52 -5.25
C SER A 130 5.16 48.92 -5.77
N GLU A 131 4.24 49.61 -5.09
CA GLU A 131 3.88 50.99 -5.43
C GLU A 131 5.11 51.90 -5.51
N GLU A 132 6.07 51.72 -4.58
CA GLU A 132 7.31 52.49 -4.52
C GLU A 132 8.14 52.30 -5.79
N THR A 133 8.37 51.05 -6.20
CA THR A 133 9.12 50.75 -7.42
C THR A 133 8.35 51.20 -8.66
N ARG A 134 7.01 51.08 -8.67
CA ARG A 134 6.15 51.59 -9.75
C ARG A 134 6.30 53.10 -9.93
N ARG A 135 6.29 53.86 -8.83
CA ARG A 135 6.45 55.33 -8.85
C ARG A 135 7.85 55.74 -9.29
N HIS A 136 8.88 55.07 -8.80
CA HIS A 136 10.27 55.34 -9.18
C HIS A 136 10.51 55.11 -10.69
N ILE A 137 9.94 54.04 -11.25
CA ILE A 137 10.07 53.72 -12.68
C ILE A 137 9.19 54.65 -13.54
N ALA A 138 7.97 54.97 -13.08
CA ALA A 138 7.04 55.84 -13.83
C ALA A 138 7.63 57.23 -14.10
N SER A 139 8.33 57.82 -13.13
CA SER A 139 8.97 59.14 -13.31
C SER A 139 10.08 59.11 -14.38
N GLY A 140 10.87 58.03 -14.42
CA GLY A 140 11.90 57.82 -15.44
C GLY A 140 11.31 57.59 -16.84
N LEU A 141 10.25 56.77 -16.95
CA LEU A 141 9.58 56.45 -18.22
C LEU A 141 8.86 57.65 -18.84
N VAL A 142 8.24 58.50 -18.03
CA VAL A 142 7.61 59.76 -18.49
C VAL A 142 8.66 60.69 -19.07
N SER A 143 9.79 60.87 -18.37
CA SER A 143 10.91 61.72 -18.83
C SER A 143 11.49 61.22 -20.17
N GLN A 144 11.69 59.91 -20.32
CA GLN A 144 12.15 59.30 -21.56
C GLN A 144 11.17 59.49 -22.73
N ARG A 145 9.86 59.35 -22.48
CA ARG A 145 8.83 59.58 -23.51
C ARG A 145 8.77 61.03 -23.96
N PHE A 146 8.92 61.99 -23.05
CA PHE A 146 9.00 63.41 -23.39
C PHE A 146 10.21 63.74 -24.25
N LEU A 147 11.41 63.24 -23.89
CA LEU A 147 12.62 63.45 -24.68
C LEU A 147 12.49 62.89 -26.10
N LYS A 148 11.93 61.69 -26.24
CA LYS A 148 11.73 61.03 -27.54
C LYS A 148 10.69 61.73 -28.43
N ALA A 149 9.64 62.31 -27.83
CA ALA A 149 8.64 63.11 -28.54
C ALA A 149 9.16 64.49 -28.94
N ALA A 150 10.15 65.02 -28.21
CA ALA A 150 10.83 66.28 -28.51
C ALA A 150 11.95 66.14 -29.57
N GLY A 151 12.17 64.93 -30.12
CA GLY A 151 13.11 64.68 -31.23
C GLY A 151 14.56 64.39 -30.81
N PHE A 152 14.78 64.00 -29.55
CA PHE A 152 16.08 63.48 -29.06
C PHE A 152 16.12 61.95 -29.03
#